data_AF-A0A3S3W579-F1
#
_entry.id   AF-A0A3S3W579-F1
#
_cell.length_a   1.000
_cell.length_b   1.000
_cell.length_c   1.000
_cell.angle_alpha   90.00
_cell.angle_beta   90.00
_cell.angle_gamma   90.00
#
_symmetry.space_group_name_H-M   'P 1'
#
loop_
_entity.id
_entity.type
_entity.pdbx_description
1 polymer ?
#
loop_
_entity_poly.entity_id
_entity_poly.type
_entity_poly.pdbx_seq_one_letter_code
_entity_poly.pdbx_strand_id
1 'polypeptide(L)'
;MKYALIAVLFALSACASAGDPQPLPGSLTYGGKVLRSPYRPGTVVKNTFLGDFGYRVFETYVVQPDGTLKLTSQSTGPDFLWQ
;
A
#
# COMPACT_ATOMS: atom_id res chain seq x y z
N MET A 1 1.50 4.96 -47.24
CA MET A 1 1.00 3.78 -46.49
C MET A 1 2.03 3.08 -45.60
N LYS A 2 3.30 3.52 -45.50
CA LYS A 2 4.37 2.77 -44.79
C LYS A 2 4.59 3.18 -43.32
N TYR A 3 4.16 4.38 -42.94
CA TYR A 3 4.41 4.94 -41.59
C TYR A 3 3.25 4.73 -40.60
N ALA A 4 2.08 4.29 -41.07
CA ALA A 4 0.92 4.02 -40.22
C ALA A 4 1.15 2.82 -39.27
N LEU A 5 2.01 1.87 -39.66
CA LEU A 5 2.34 0.69 -38.86
C LEU A 5 3.22 1.02 -37.64
N ILE A 6 4.01 2.09 -37.67
CA ILE A 6 4.94 2.43 -36.57
C ILE A 6 4.20 3.10 -35.40
N ALA A 7 3.09 3.81 -35.67
CA ALA A 7 2.33 4.50 -34.63
C ALA A 7 1.55 3.55 -33.70
N VAL A 8 1.22 2.34 -34.14
CA VAL A 8 0.45 1.37 -33.34
C VAL A 8 1.31 0.68 -32.27
N LEU A 9 2.63 0.59 -32.48
CA LEU A 9 3.56 -0.09 -31.55
C LEU A 9 3.85 0.70 -30.26
N PHE A 10 3.60 2.00 -30.23
CA PHE A 10 3.86 2.84 -29.04
C PHE A 10 2.68 2.91 -28.05
N ALA A 11 1.52 2.32 -28.38
CA ALA A 11 0.32 2.44 -27.56
C ALA A 11 0.24 1.45 -26.36
N LEU A 12 1.22 0.56 -26.16
CA LEU A 12 1.13 -0.55 -25.19
C LEU A 12 2.04 -0.45 -23.95
N SER A 13 2.78 0.65 -23.71
CA SER A 13 3.83 0.67 -22.66
C SER A 13 3.44 1.24 -21.29
N ALA A 14 2.17 1.54 -21.01
CA ALA A 14 1.77 2.17 -19.73
C ALA A 14 1.00 1.22 -18.80
N CYS A 15 1.60 0.09 -18.41
CA CYS A 15 1.10 -0.68 -17.26
C CYS A 15 2.04 -0.45 -16.07
N ALA A 16 1.77 0.56 -15.26
CA ALA A 16 2.46 0.75 -14.00
C ALA A 16 1.89 -0.22 -12.97
N SER A 17 2.57 -1.35 -12.75
CA SER A 17 2.28 -2.22 -11.61
C SER A 17 2.68 -1.47 -10.35
N ALA A 18 1.71 -0.98 -9.58
CA ALA A 18 1.97 -0.53 -8.22
C ALA A 18 2.50 -1.75 -7.44
N GLY A 19 3.79 -1.72 -7.07
CA GLY A 19 4.38 -2.77 -6.25
C GLY A 19 3.69 -2.89 -4.90
N ASP A 20 3.97 -3.97 -4.17
CA ASP A 20 3.49 -4.10 -2.79
C ASP A 20 3.94 -2.87 -1.98
N PRO A 21 3.05 -2.26 -1.18
CA PRO A 21 3.38 -1.09 -0.37
C PRO A 21 4.47 -1.44 0.64
N GLN A 22 5.46 -0.56 0.78
CA GLN A 22 6.56 -0.75 1.71
C GLN A 22 6.20 -0.14 3.08
N PRO A 23 6.42 -0.86 4.19
CA PRO A 23 6.20 -0.31 5.53
C PRO A 23 7.10 0.90 5.80
N LEU A 24 6.54 1.93 6.44
CA LEU A 24 7.20 3.15 6.86
C LEU A 24 7.49 3.12 8.38
N PRO A 25 8.39 3.98 8.91
CA PRO A 25 8.51 4.15 10.35
C PRO A 25 7.12 4.47 10.97
N GLY A 26 6.66 3.64 11.90
CA GLY A 26 5.30 3.72 12.48
C GLY A 26 4.31 2.67 11.97
N SER A 27 4.61 2.00 10.86
CA SER A 27 3.85 0.84 10.38
C SER A 27 3.95 -0.35 11.34
N LEU A 28 2.92 -1.18 11.39
CA LEU A 28 2.88 -2.36 12.26
C LEU A 28 3.92 -3.43 11.87
N THR A 29 4.30 -3.45 10.60
CA THR A 29 5.27 -4.39 10.01
C THR A 29 6.62 -3.76 9.67
N TYR A 30 6.89 -2.53 10.17
CA TYR A 30 8.15 -1.84 9.91
C TYR A 30 9.37 -2.62 10.43
N GLY A 31 10.48 -2.54 9.71
CA GLY A 31 11.76 -3.15 10.12
C GLY A 31 11.77 -4.69 10.12
N GLY A 32 10.87 -5.33 9.37
CA GLY A 32 10.76 -6.80 9.33
C GLY A 32 10.01 -7.38 10.53
N LYS A 33 9.29 -6.55 11.31
CA LYS A 33 8.47 -7.00 12.42
C LYS A 33 7.30 -7.84 11.92
N VAL A 34 7.15 -9.03 12.50
CA VAL A 34 6.00 -9.91 12.26
C VAL A 34 5.02 -9.73 13.41
N LEU A 35 3.88 -9.07 13.14
CA LEU A 35 2.81 -8.89 14.13
C LEU A 35 1.69 -9.90 13.89
N ARG A 36 1.24 -10.57 14.96
CA ARG A 36 0.10 -11.50 14.92
C ARG A 36 -1.14 -10.87 15.53
N SER A 37 -2.26 -11.05 14.86
CA SER A 37 -3.57 -10.56 15.26
C SER A 37 -4.43 -11.72 15.78
N PRO A 38 -5.22 -11.53 16.86
CA PRO A 38 -6.16 -12.53 17.35
C PRO A 38 -7.42 -12.65 16.48
N TYR A 39 -7.61 -11.75 15.50
CA TYR A 39 -8.78 -11.77 14.63
C TYR A 39 -8.73 -12.92 13.61
N ARG A 40 -9.89 -13.22 13.01
CA ARG A 40 -10.00 -14.29 12.00
C ARG A 40 -9.23 -13.90 10.72
N PRO A 41 -8.70 -14.88 9.96
CA PRO A 41 -8.14 -14.62 8.64
C PRO A 41 -9.09 -13.84 7.74
N GLY A 42 -8.55 -12.91 6.95
CA GLY A 42 -9.33 -12.00 6.10
C GLY A 42 -9.84 -10.75 6.82
N THR A 43 -9.71 -10.65 8.15
CA THR A 43 -10.08 -9.43 8.88
C THR A 43 -9.20 -8.26 8.45
N VAL A 44 -9.83 -7.11 8.20
CA VAL A 44 -9.14 -5.87 7.86
C VAL A 44 -8.77 -5.12 9.13
N VAL A 45 -7.50 -4.76 9.27
CA VAL A 45 -6.97 -3.95 10.37
C VAL A 45 -6.46 -2.63 9.80
N LYS A 46 -6.94 -1.51 10.32
CA LYS A 46 -6.49 -0.18 9.91
C LYS A 46 -5.46 0.33 10.92
N ASN A 47 -4.36 0.87 10.41
CA ASN A 47 -3.38 1.60 11.20
C ASN A 47 -3.26 3.00 10.64
N THR A 48 -3.12 3.98 11.51
CA THR A 48 -3.05 5.37 11.08
C THR A 48 -2.19 6.15 12.04
N PHE A 49 -1.22 6.87 11.49
CA PHE A 49 -0.21 7.58 12.28
C PHE A 49 0.28 8.81 11.54
N LEU A 50 0.87 9.74 12.30
CA LEU A 50 1.58 10.89 11.75
C LEU A 50 2.93 10.41 11.24
N GLY A 51 3.15 10.51 9.93
CA GLY A 51 4.41 10.21 9.29
C GLY A 51 5.31 11.44 9.19
N ASP A 52 6.35 11.31 8.37
CA ASP A 52 7.30 12.40 8.18
C ASP A 52 6.65 13.63 7.53
N PHE A 53 7.22 14.80 7.82
CA PHE A 53 6.80 16.09 7.25
C PHE A 53 5.33 16.48 7.54
N GLY A 54 4.71 15.90 8.58
CA GLY A 54 3.36 16.26 9.00
C GLY A 54 2.23 15.68 8.14
N TYR A 55 2.54 14.70 7.28
CA TYR A 55 1.52 13.94 6.57
C TYR A 55 1.01 12.78 7.44
N ARG A 56 -0.29 12.49 7.35
CA ARG A 56 -0.84 11.25 7.93
C ARG A 56 -0.68 10.11 6.96
N VAL A 57 -0.27 8.97 7.48
CA VAL A 57 -0.18 7.70 6.77
C VAL A 57 -1.39 6.86 7.15
N PHE A 58 -2.09 6.35 6.13
CA PHE A 58 -3.23 5.47 6.27
C PHE A 58 -2.84 4.10 5.73
N GLU A 59 -2.90 3.09 6.60
CA GLU A 59 -2.52 1.74 6.24
C GLU A 59 -3.68 0.77 6.45
N THR A 60 -3.78 -0.16 5.51
CA THR A 60 -4.74 -1.26 5.56
C THR A 60 -4.00 -2.58 5.54
N TYR A 61 -4.25 -3.38 6.57
CA TYR A 61 -3.70 -4.71 6.74
C TYR A 61 -4.79 -5.76 6.64
N VAL A 62 -4.43 -6.95 6.16
CA VAL A 62 -5.30 -8.13 6.16
C VAL A 62 -4.64 -9.22 6.98
N VAL A 63 -5.40 -9.77 7.94
CA VAL A 63 -4.96 -10.93 8.73
C VAL A 63 -4.83 -12.15 7.81
N GLN A 64 -3.63 -12.71 7.75
CA GLN A 64 -3.31 -13.90 6.98
C GLN A 64 -3.80 -15.18 7.69
N PRO A 65 -3.84 -16.34 7.01
CA PRO A 65 -4.26 -17.61 7.62
C PRO A 65 -3.46 -18.03 8.84
N ASP A 66 -2.20 -17.61 8.94
CA ASP A 66 -1.31 -17.87 10.09
C ASP A 66 -1.43 -16.81 11.21
N GLY A 67 -2.39 -15.89 11.07
CA GLY A 67 -2.64 -14.79 11.99
C GLY A 67 -1.73 -13.57 11.81
N THR A 68 -0.78 -13.60 10.88
CA THR A 68 0.12 -12.46 10.64
C THR A 68 -0.59 -11.33 9.90
N LEU A 69 -0.11 -10.10 10.07
CA LEU A 69 -0.62 -8.95 9.32
C LEU A 69 0.19 -8.74 8.04
N LYS A 70 -0.51 -8.73 6.89
CA LYS A 70 0.06 -8.29 5.61
C LYS A 70 -0.43 -6.89 5.29
N LEU A 71 0.48 -5.96 4.99
CA LEU A 71 0.15 -4.64 4.47
C LEU A 71 -0.36 -4.79 3.02
N THR A 72 -1.54 -4.22 2.74
CA THR A 72 -2.23 -4.36 1.45
C THR A 72 -2.47 -3.03 0.76
N SER A 73 -2.56 -1.95 1.52
CA SER A 73 -2.68 -0.60 0.99
C SER A 73 -2.05 0.39 1.94
N GLN A 74 -1.38 1.39 1.39
CA GLN A 74 -0.81 2.52 2.09
C GLN A 74 -1.09 3.78 1.26
N SER A 75 -1.58 4.82 1.91
CA SER A 75 -1.73 6.14 1.30
C SER A 75 -1.35 7.23 2.29
N THR A 76 -0.98 8.40 1.76
CA THR A 76 -0.68 9.58 2.58
C THR A 76 -1.67 10.68 2.28
N GLY A 77 -1.93 11.51 3.29
CA GLY A 77 -2.77 12.69 3.16
C GLY A 77 -2.37 13.78 4.16
N PRO A 78 -2.75 15.03 3.92
CA PRO A 78 -2.54 16.10 4.88
C PRO A 78 -3.24 15.78 6.22
N ASP A 79 -2.56 16.05 7.34
CA ASP A 79 -3.06 15.74 8.68
C ASP A 79 -4.36 16.49 9.02
N PHE A 80 -4.43 17.76 8.65
CA PHE A 80 -5.56 18.65 8.94
C PHE A 80 -6.88 18.27 8.24
N LEU A 81 -6.87 17.33 7.29
CA LEU A 81 -8.10 16.80 6.67
C LEU A 81 -8.67 15.60 7.42
N TRP A 82 -8.05 15.17 8.52
CA TRP A 82 -8.53 14.06 9.32
C TRP A 82 -9.45 14.58 10.45
N GLN A 83 -10.76 14.33 10.29
CA GLN A 83 -11.79 14.60 11.30
C GLN A 83 -12.34 13.29 11.88
#